data_AF-A0A3N4MJZ0-F1
#
_entry.id   AF-A0A3N4MJZ0-F1
#
_cell.length_a   1.000
_cell.length_b   1.000
_cell.length_c   1.000
_cell.angle_alpha   90.00
_cell.angle_beta   90.00
_cell.angle_gamma   90.00
#
_symmetry.space_group_name_H-M   'P 1'
#
loop_
_entity.id
_entity.type
_entity.pdbx_description
1 polymer ?
#
loop_
_entity_poly.entity_id
_entity_poly.type
_entity_poly.pdbx_seq_one_letter_code
_entity_poly.pdbx_strand_id
1 'polypeptide(L)'
;MKKEKLIVSNRAALEKKYGAKHTSILKDLKAIQAADKKRGLISEIIFLDDAAVMKKYKSAAVKTAGSAKQNKLAIDGLFKHFQPDYLMIAGAQDIVPFQPLENLLFGEDDEDQLIHSDLPYACETAYSTNPGKFVSPTRVVGRLPDVPGGKDPAYFHSLVADITGNKPGKQQDYRKYFSISVHDWRLSTQESLHNIFGDNASLQLSPLLGPEWTSTQLKAKTHFINCHGALDDPSYYGQKGKKFPEALRSSLLSRKISKGSIVAAECCYGAQLYDPAKTETAHLSIASNYLLNHAIAFAGSSTIAYGPAKGQGLADLLTQYFLINTIKGASTGRAFLEARQRFLDEMGPALDPYELKTIAQFYLLGDPSLVAVAMPARAMEDQRRNRRDGMMAKGVALSAFISVPKPLKEKKEDTAVSAFLKRRKMPQKLNKKVFINETKSSPLTRGMKSFTAPVKFHVYSASTVHGKFKSTNVLVVKERNGEILGHREYVRR
;
A
#
# COMPACT_ATOMS: atom_id res chain seq x y z
N MET A 1 31.85 0.09 -7.23
CA MET A 1 30.95 1.16 -6.74
C MET A 1 29.63 0.54 -6.30
N LYS A 2 29.07 0.95 -5.15
CA LYS A 2 27.76 0.48 -4.66
C LYS A 2 26.67 0.83 -5.68
N LYS A 3 25.73 -0.08 -5.94
CA LYS A 3 24.52 0.21 -6.71
C LYS A 3 23.46 0.72 -5.74
N GLU A 4 23.04 1.96 -5.90
CA GLU A 4 22.09 2.61 -4.99
C GLU A 4 20.64 2.28 -5.34
N LYS A 5 20.35 1.99 -6.60
CA LYS A 5 19.02 1.57 -7.05
C LYS A 5 19.10 0.35 -7.95
N LEU A 6 18.26 -0.64 -7.70
CA LEU A 6 18.02 -1.73 -8.64
C LEU A 6 16.70 -1.47 -9.36
N ILE A 7 16.75 -1.56 -10.69
CA ILE A 7 15.58 -1.57 -11.57
C ILE A 7 15.43 -3.01 -12.03
N VAL A 8 14.43 -3.73 -11.51
CA VAL A 8 14.22 -5.14 -11.82
C VAL A 8 13.05 -5.33 -12.78
N SER A 9 13.19 -6.25 -13.72
CA SER A 9 12.10 -6.65 -14.64
C SER A 9 12.32 -8.10 -15.11
N ASN A 10 11.49 -8.59 -16.02
CA ASN A 10 11.64 -9.92 -16.62
C ASN A 10 11.59 -9.82 -18.15
N ARG A 11 12.70 -10.13 -18.81
CA ARG A 11 12.87 -9.91 -20.27
C ARG A 11 11.94 -10.80 -21.06
N ALA A 12 11.91 -12.10 -20.76
CA ALA A 12 11.05 -13.05 -21.45
C ALA A 12 9.55 -12.69 -21.29
N ALA A 13 9.14 -12.19 -20.12
CA ALA A 13 7.76 -11.71 -19.91
C ALA A 13 7.46 -10.46 -20.75
N LEU A 14 8.39 -9.50 -20.82
CA LEU A 14 8.25 -8.31 -21.67
C LEU A 14 8.17 -8.70 -23.16
N GLU A 15 9.02 -9.62 -23.61
CA GLU A 15 9.01 -10.16 -24.97
C GLU A 15 7.69 -10.86 -25.29
N LYS A 16 7.18 -11.68 -24.36
CA LYS A 16 5.89 -12.36 -24.50
C LYS A 16 4.73 -11.36 -24.60
N LYS A 17 4.76 -10.29 -23.82
CA LYS A 17 3.69 -9.28 -23.77
C LYS A 17 3.69 -8.35 -24.98
N TYR A 18 4.87 -7.83 -25.34
CA TYR A 18 5.03 -6.76 -26.33
C TYR A 18 5.53 -7.23 -27.70
N GLY A 19 5.95 -8.49 -27.84
CA GLY A 19 6.61 -8.98 -29.05
C GLY A 19 7.85 -8.13 -29.39
N ALA A 20 8.02 -7.76 -30.66
CA ALA A 20 9.13 -6.92 -31.09
C ALA A 20 9.18 -5.53 -30.40
N LYS A 21 8.03 -5.02 -29.92
CA LYS A 21 7.94 -3.71 -29.26
C LYS A 21 8.56 -3.69 -27.86
N HIS A 22 8.90 -4.84 -27.27
CA HIS A 22 9.57 -4.90 -25.96
C HIS A 22 10.88 -4.11 -25.93
N THR A 23 11.55 -3.97 -27.08
CA THR A 23 12.78 -3.17 -27.23
C THR A 23 12.58 -1.69 -26.88
N SER A 24 11.36 -1.15 -27.02
CA SER A 24 11.01 0.20 -26.56
C SER A 24 11.07 0.29 -25.04
N ILE A 25 10.50 -0.69 -24.34
CA ILE A 25 10.57 -0.76 -22.87
C ILE A 25 12.03 -0.83 -22.41
N LEU A 26 12.88 -1.60 -23.10
CA LEU A 26 14.31 -1.66 -22.76
C LEU A 26 15.02 -0.30 -22.90
N LYS A 27 14.65 0.51 -23.92
CA LYS A 27 15.16 1.87 -24.09
C LYS A 27 14.67 2.78 -22.97
N ASP A 28 13.40 2.65 -22.58
CA ASP A 28 12.81 3.40 -21.47
C ASP A 28 13.52 3.10 -20.14
N LEU A 29 13.83 1.82 -19.84
CA LEU A 29 14.62 1.46 -18.64
C LEU A 29 16.00 2.13 -18.64
N LYS A 30 16.67 2.19 -19.80
CA LYS A 30 17.96 2.90 -19.93
C LYS A 30 17.80 4.41 -19.75
N ALA A 31 16.70 5.01 -20.20
CA ALA A 31 16.41 6.42 -19.98
C ALA A 31 16.25 6.74 -18.48
N ILE A 32 15.57 5.85 -17.72
CA ILE A 32 15.49 5.96 -16.26
C ILE A 32 16.88 5.91 -15.63
N GLN A 33 17.72 4.92 -16.00
CA GLN A 33 19.08 4.80 -15.50
C GLN A 33 19.93 6.05 -15.80
N ALA A 34 19.79 6.65 -16.98
CA ALA A 34 20.48 7.87 -17.35
C ALA A 34 19.99 9.09 -16.55
N ALA A 35 18.68 9.20 -16.30
CA ALA A 35 18.11 10.25 -15.45
C ALA A 35 18.54 10.11 -13.99
N ASP A 36 18.61 8.88 -13.47
CA ASP A 36 19.14 8.59 -12.13
C ASP A 36 20.59 9.07 -12.00
N LYS A 37 21.44 8.80 -13.01
CA LYS A 37 22.83 9.29 -13.02
C LYS A 37 22.90 10.82 -12.92
N LYS A 38 22.02 11.55 -13.64
CA LYS A 38 21.92 13.02 -13.56
C LYS A 38 21.46 13.50 -12.17
N ARG A 39 20.72 12.67 -11.44
CA ARG A 39 20.31 12.92 -10.03
C ARG A 39 21.35 12.45 -9.01
N GLY A 40 22.51 11.98 -9.44
CA GLY A 40 23.56 11.47 -8.55
C GLY A 40 23.22 10.11 -7.92
N LEU A 41 22.43 9.29 -8.63
CA LEU A 41 22.11 7.91 -8.25
C LEU A 41 22.77 6.91 -9.20
N ILE A 42 23.42 5.89 -8.64
CA ILE A 42 23.99 4.78 -9.42
C ILE A 42 22.96 3.65 -9.52
N SER A 43 22.24 3.57 -10.64
CA SER A 43 21.24 2.54 -10.89
C SER A 43 21.78 1.36 -11.72
N GLU A 44 21.28 0.16 -11.46
CA GLU A 44 21.54 -1.07 -12.24
C GLU A 44 20.21 -1.66 -12.74
N ILE A 45 20.12 -1.97 -14.03
CA ILE A 45 18.98 -2.69 -14.61
C ILE A 45 19.29 -4.19 -14.57
N ILE A 46 18.41 -4.98 -13.97
CA ILE A 46 18.59 -6.43 -13.84
C ILE A 46 17.32 -7.14 -14.32
N PHE A 47 17.48 -8.02 -15.31
CA PHE A 47 16.43 -8.93 -15.74
C PHE A 47 16.51 -10.20 -14.90
N LEU A 48 15.45 -10.50 -14.15
CA LEU A 48 15.44 -11.57 -13.16
C LEU A 48 15.59 -12.96 -13.80
N ASP A 49 15.27 -13.08 -15.08
CA ASP A 49 15.40 -14.28 -15.92
C ASP A 49 16.78 -14.45 -16.59
N ASP A 50 17.69 -13.47 -16.45
CA ASP A 50 19.05 -13.58 -17.01
C ASP A 50 19.94 -14.48 -16.13
N ALA A 51 20.09 -15.74 -16.54
CA ALA A 51 20.87 -16.73 -15.81
C ALA A 51 22.35 -16.34 -15.60
N ALA A 52 22.98 -15.69 -16.57
CA ALA A 52 24.38 -15.32 -16.49
C ALA A 52 24.59 -14.16 -15.51
N VAL A 53 23.75 -13.12 -15.61
CA VAL A 53 23.77 -11.96 -14.71
C VAL A 53 23.43 -12.37 -13.28
N MET A 54 22.39 -13.16 -13.09
CA MET A 54 21.97 -13.60 -11.76
C MET A 54 23.04 -14.48 -11.09
N LYS A 55 23.67 -15.39 -11.84
CA LYS A 55 24.82 -16.20 -11.35
C LYS A 55 25.99 -15.32 -10.92
N LYS A 56 26.33 -14.28 -11.70
CA LYS A 56 27.39 -13.31 -11.35
C LYS A 56 27.11 -12.63 -10.00
N TYR A 57 25.84 -12.36 -9.69
CA TYR A 57 25.42 -11.75 -8.43
C TYR A 57 25.07 -12.76 -7.33
N LYS A 58 25.43 -14.05 -7.51
CA LYS A 58 25.16 -15.14 -6.56
C LYS A 58 23.66 -15.26 -6.21
N SER A 59 22.80 -14.99 -7.18
CA SER A 59 21.35 -15.08 -7.06
C SER A 59 20.79 -16.10 -8.07
N ALA A 60 19.63 -16.66 -7.76
CA ALA A 60 18.94 -17.61 -8.65
C ALA A 60 18.13 -16.84 -9.70
N ALA A 61 18.26 -17.24 -10.97
CA ALA A 61 17.43 -16.70 -12.03
C ALA A 61 15.99 -17.24 -11.99
N VAL A 62 15.05 -16.40 -12.39
CA VAL A 62 13.63 -16.70 -12.53
C VAL A 62 13.41 -17.45 -13.84
N LYS A 63 13.06 -18.72 -13.74
CA LYS A 63 12.73 -19.58 -14.90
C LYS A 63 11.27 -19.45 -15.31
N THR A 64 10.40 -19.11 -14.36
CA THR A 64 8.96 -18.96 -14.58
C THR A 64 8.56 -17.57 -14.11
N ALA A 65 8.32 -16.65 -15.04
CA ALA A 65 8.03 -15.25 -14.74
C ALA A 65 6.90 -15.08 -13.69
N GLY A 66 5.82 -15.86 -13.79
CA GLY A 66 4.70 -15.84 -12.85
C GLY A 66 4.97 -16.47 -11.47
N SER A 67 6.14 -17.04 -11.21
CA SER A 67 6.46 -17.65 -9.91
C SER A 67 6.86 -16.59 -8.88
N ALA A 68 5.93 -16.21 -8.01
CA ALA A 68 6.21 -15.28 -6.90
C ALA A 68 7.40 -15.74 -6.04
N LYS A 69 7.53 -17.05 -5.79
CA LYS A 69 8.65 -17.63 -5.04
C LYS A 69 10.00 -17.39 -5.70
N GLN A 70 10.11 -17.64 -7.01
CA GLN A 70 11.36 -17.41 -7.74
C GLN A 70 11.72 -15.94 -7.79
N ASN A 71 10.74 -15.05 -8.04
CA ASN A 71 10.97 -13.60 -8.07
C ASN A 71 11.43 -13.08 -6.70
N LYS A 72 10.81 -13.51 -5.61
CA LYS A 72 11.22 -13.16 -4.24
C LYS A 72 12.63 -13.64 -3.92
N LEU A 73 12.96 -14.90 -4.25
CA LEU A 73 14.30 -15.45 -4.04
C LEU A 73 15.37 -14.69 -4.85
N ALA A 74 15.06 -14.38 -6.11
CA ALA A 74 15.93 -13.62 -7.01
C ALA A 74 16.23 -12.23 -6.43
N ILE A 75 15.19 -11.48 -6.05
CA ILE A 75 15.31 -10.14 -5.46
C ILE A 75 16.06 -10.20 -4.11
N ASP A 76 15.81 -11.21 -3.27
CA ASP A 76 16.54 -11.40 -2.01
C ASP A 76 18.03 -11.61 -2.23
N GLY A 77 18.40 -12.42 -3.22
CA GLY A 77 19.81 -12.62 -3.58
C GLY A 77 20.46 -11.32 -4.07
N LEU A 78 19.75 -10.51 -4.85
CA LEU A 78 20.23 -9.20 -5.30
C LEU A 78 20.41 -8.22 -4.14
N PHE A 79 19.48 -8.20 -3.16
CA PHE A 79 19.62 -7.37 -1.96
C PHE A 79 20.81 -7.78 -1.09
N LYS A 80 21.04 -9.09 -0.93
CA LYS A 80 22.22 -9.61 -0.24
C LYS A 80 23.53 -9.21 -0.92
N HIS A 81 23.53 -9.17 -2.26
CA HIS A 81 24.72 -8.80 -3.03
C HIS A 81 24.99 -7.29 -3.04
N PHE A 82 23.98 -6.48 -3.37
CA PHE A 82 24.15 -5.05 -3.65
C PHE A 82 23.88 -4.14 -2.46
N GLN A 83 23.03 -4.57 -1.53
CA GLN A 83 22.47 -3.72 -0.48
C GLN A 83 21.98 -2.35 -1.04
N PRO A 84 21.09 -2.36 -2.05
CA PRO A 84 20.67 -1.14 -2.74
C PRO A 84 19.74 -0.31 -1.86
N ASP A 85 19.78 1.00 -2.00
CA ASP A 85 18.93 1.93 -1.26
C ASP A 85 17.50 1.95 -1.79
N TYR A 86 17.29 1.59 -3.06
CA TYR A 86 15.98 1.53 -3.72
C TYR A 86 15.82 0.26 -4.55
N LEU A 87 14.62 -0.31 -4.55
CA LEU A 87 14.17 -1.31 -5.52
C LEU A 87 12.96 -0.78 -6.29
N MET A 88 13.13 -0.57 -7.59
CA MET A 88 12.03 -0.31 -8.50
C MET A 88 11.71 -1.58 -9.27
N ILE A 89 10.48 -2.08 -9.13
CA ILE A 89 9.92 -3.14 -9.96
C ILE A 89 9.35 -2.48 -11.22
N ALA A 90 9.92 -2.77 -12.39
CA ALA A 90 9.46 -2.22 -13.66
C ALA A 90 8.57 -3.23 -14.40
N GLY A 91 7.29 -2.86 -14.54
CA GLY A 91 6.22 -3.70 -15.07
C GLY A 91 5.17 -4.06 -14.02
N ALA A 92 3.98 -4.44 -14.49
CA ALA A 92 2.86 -4.90 -13.70
C ALA A 92 3.01 -6.38 -13.32
N GLN A 93 1.94 -6.95 -12.75
CA GLN A 93 1.97 -8.31 -12.19
C GLN A 93 2.17 -9.42 -13.23
N ASP A 94 1.94 -9.15 -14.51
CA ASP A 94 2.20 -10.09 -15.61
C ASP A 94 3.67 -10.07 -16.07
N ILE A 95 4.48 -9.12 -15.60
CA ILE A 95 5.94 -9.06 -15.81
C ILE A 95 6.70 -9.53 -14.57
N VAL A 96 6.43 -8.92 -13.41
CA VAL A 96 6.95 -9.34 -12.09
C VAL A 96 5.76 -9.45 -11.14
N PRO A 97 5.37 -10.66 -10.71
CA PRO A 97 4.13 -10.87 -9.98
C PRO A 97 4.16 -10.23 -8.60
N PHE A 98 2.99 -9.81 -8.13
CA PHE A 98 2.75 -9.67 -6.70
C PHE A 98 2.97 -11.02 -6.01
N GLN A 99 3.41 -11.00 -4.75
CA GLN A 99 3.41 -12.21 -3.94
C GLN A 99 2.03 -12.37 -3.29
N PRO A 100 1.32 -13.49 -3.53
CA PRO A 100 0.05 -13.74 -2.86
C PRO A 100 0.30 -14.07 -1.39
N LEU A 101 -0.41 -13.38 -0.51
CA LEU A 101 -0.45 -13.65 0.93
C LEU A 101 -1.84 -14.14 1.34
N GLU A 102 -1.90 -14.99 2.35
CA GLU A 102 -3.15 -15.47 2.94
C GLU A 102 -3.93 -14.31 3.56
N ASN A 103 -5.22 -14.22 3.26
CA ASN A 103 -6.13 -13.32 3.97
C ASN A 103 -6.78 -14.04 5.16
N LEU A 104 -6.36 -13.71 6.38
CA LEU A 104 -6.95 -14.27 7.61
C LEU A 104 -8.44 -13.90 7.80
N LEU A 105 -8.89 -12.85 7.12
CA LEU A 105 -10.25 -12.34 7.21
C LEU A 105 -11.20 -12.94 6.18
N PHE A 106 -10.70 -13.71 5.19
CA PHE A 106 -11.51 -14.31 4.12
C PHE A 106 -12.76 -15.02 4.65
N GLY A 107 -13.92 -14.70 4.09
CA GLY A 107 -15.21 -15.25 4.46
C GLY A 107 -16.36 -14.40 3.96
N GLU A 108 -17.52 -14.51 4.60
CA GLU A 108 -18.73 -13.80 4.15
C GLU A 108 -18.62 -12.28 4.21
N ASP A 109 -17.77 -11.70 5.05
CA ASP A 109 -17.66 -10.23 5.22
C ASP A 109 -16.41 -9.62 4.57
N ASP A 110 -15.57 -10.47 3.97
CA ASP A 110 -14.34 -10.11 3.27
C ASP A 110 -14.06 -11.17 2.20
N GLU A 111 -14.37 -10.85 0.95
CA GLU A 111 -14.37 -11.84 -0.14
C GLU A 111 -12.98 -12.08 -0.75
N ASP A 112 -11.96 -11.34 -0.34
CA ASP A 112 -10.61 -11.53 -0.86
C ASP A 112 -10.01 -12.81 -0.28
N GLN A 113 -9.82 -13.83 -1.11
CA GLN A 113 -9.15 -15.06 -0.66
C GLN A 113 -7.65 -14.82 -0.38
N LEU A 114 -7.02 -13.96 -1.18
CA LEU A 114 -5.59 -13.67 -1.14
C LEU A 114 -5.35 -12.16 -1.18
N ILE A 115 -4.24 -11.73 -0.60
CA ILE A 115 -3.73 -10.37 -0.68
C ILE A 115 -2.57 -10.35 -1.69
N HIS A 116 -2.76 -9.69 -2.82
CA HIS A 116 -1.70 -9.51 -3.82
C HIS A 116 -0.75 -8.39 -3.39
N SER A 117 0.44 -8.74 -2.91
CA SER A 117 1.30 -7.81 -2.18
C SER A 117 2.71 -7.63 -2.74
N ASP A 118 3.21 -6.39 -2.67
CA ASP A 118 4.63 -6.05 -2.80
C ASP A 118 5.34 -5.93 -1.42
N LEU A 119 4.63 -6.05 -0.29
CA LEU A 119 5.23 -6.03 1.05
C LEU A 119 6.34 -7.09 1.23
N PRO A 120 6.22 -8.32 0.70
CA PRO A 120 7.29 -9.31 0.81
C PRO A 120 8.61 -8.86 0.16
N TYR A 121 8.56 -8.12 -0.94
CA TYR A 121 9.76 -7.55 -1.56
C TYR A 121 10.40 -6.46 -0.68
N ALA A 122 9.61 -5.82 0.19
CA ALA A 122 10.07 -4.82 1.15
C ALA A 122 10.72 -5.41 2.42
N CYS A 123 10.68 -6.74 2.60
CA CYS A 123 11.16 -7.42 3.81
C CYS A 123 12.34 -8.37 3.49
N GLU A 124 13.23 -8.54 4.47
CA GLU A 124 14.33 -9.52 4.39
C GLU A 124 13.88 -10.98 4.54
N THR A 125 12.68 -11.20 5.11
CA THR A 125 12.11 -12.54 5.29
C THR A 125 12.02 -13.27 3.94
N ALA A 126 12.44 -14.54 3.93
CA ALA A 126 12.29 -15.40 2.77
C ALA A 126 10.81 -15.56 2.34
N TYR A 127 10.60 -16.08 1.14
CA TYR A 127 9.27 -16.33 0.60
C TYR A 127 8.35 -17.09 1.58
N SER A 128 7.12 -16.60 1.72
CA SER A 128 6.05 -17.20 2.53
C SER A 128 4.70 -16.63 2.09
N THR A 129 3.63 -17.40 2.20
CA THR A 129 2.25 -16.89 2.01
C THR A 129 1.69 -16.26 3.28
N ASN A 130 2.33 -16.44 4.44
CA ASN A 130 1.83 -15.92 5.71
C ASN A 130 2.16 -14.41 5.85
N PRO A 131 1.17 -13.51 5.90
CA PRO A 131 1.42 -12.07 6.04
C PRO A 131 2.16 -11.69 7.34
N GLY A 132 1.97 -12.46 8.41
CA GLY A 132 2.63 -12.25 9.70
C GLY A 132 4.15 -12.42 9.68
N LYS A 133 4.72 -12.98 8.60
CA LYS A 133 6.18 -13.05 8.38
C LYS A 133 6.78 -11.74 7.83
N PHE A 134 5.95 -10.78 7.46
CA PHE A 134 6.35 -9.55 6.76
C PHE A 134 6.08 -8.26 7.59
N VAL A 135 6.01 -8.37 8.92
CA VAL A 135 5.84 -7.23 9.85
C VAL A 135 7.16 -6.51 10.20
N SER A 136 8.14 -6.58 9.31
CA SER A 136 9.46 -5.97 9.47
C SER A 136 9.97 -5.44 8.12
N PRO A 137 9.25 -4.50 7.48
CA PRO A 137 9.71 -3.90 6.24
C PRO A 137 10.96 -3.05 6.50
N THR A 138 11.96 -3.21 5.65
CA THR A 138 13.26 -2.53 5.74
C THR A 138 13.77 -2.00 4.40
N ARG A 139 13.22 -2.50 3.29
CA ARG A 139 13.65 -2.14 1.94
C ARG A 139 12.69 -1.10 1.36
N VAL A 140 13.27 -0.12 0.69
CA VAL A 140 12.51 0.90 -0.02
C VAL A 140 12.10 0.35 -1.39
N VAL A 141 10.80 0.10 -1.55
CA VAL A 141 10.23 -0.56 -2.74
C VAL A 141 9.15 0.30 -3.37
N GLY A 142 9.14 0.37 -4.70
CA GLY A 142 8.04 0.90 -5.50
C GLY A 142 7.93 0.14 -6.82
N ARG A 143 6.75 0.17 -7.42
CA ARG A 143 6.47 -0.47 -8.71
C ARG A 143 6.16 0.59 -9.74
N LEU A 144 6.89 0.66 -10.85
CA LEU A 144 6.50 1.45 -12.01
C LEU A 144 5.73 0.52 -12.97
N PRO A 145 4.39 0.50 -12.93
CA PRO A 145 3.62 -0.50 -13.67
C PRO A 145 3.48 -0.11 -15.15
N ASP A 146 3.40 -1.10 -16.02
CA ASP A 146 2.69 -0.97 -17.29
C ASP A 146 1.21 -1.39 -17.10
N VAL A 147 0.43 -1.48 -18.18
CA VAL A 147 -0.97 -1.94 -18.08
C VAL A 147 -1.00 -3.47 -18.14
N PRO A 148 -1.56 -4.19 -17.15
CA PRO A 148 -1.70 -5.66 -17.21
C PRO A 148 -2.40 -6.09 -18.50
N GLY A 149 -1.86 -7.09 -19.20
CA GLY A 149 -2.41 -7.56 -20.49
C GLY A 149 -2.28 -6.58 -21.67
N GLY A 150 -1.98 -5.31 -21.42
CA GLY A 150 -1.79 -4.28 -22.43
C GLY A 150 -0.55 -4.50 -23.29
N LYS A 151 -0.68 -4.32 -24.61
CA LYS A 151 0.42 -4.57 -25.58
C LYS A 151 1.03 -3.30 -26.17
N ASP A 152 0.56 -2.13 -25.74
CA ASP A 152 1.07 -0.84 -26.19
C ASP A 152 2.13 -0.30 -25.22
N PRO A 153 3.40 -0.16 -25.64
CA PRO A 153 4.44 0.40 -24.79
C PRO A 153 4.26 1.89 -24.49
N ALA A 154 3.40 2.61 -25.22
CA ALA A 154 3.23 4.06 -25.06
C ALA A 154 2.83 4.47 -23.64
N TYR A 155 2.03 3.64 -22.95
CA TYR A 155 1.69 3.86 -21.54
C TYR A 155 2.96 3.91 -20.66
N PHE A 156 3.80 2.88 -20.73
CA PHE A 156 5.03 2.84 -19.91
C PHE A 156 6.00 3.96 -20.29
N HIS A 157 6.10 4.29 -21.58
CA HIS A 157 6.89 5.42 -22.06
C HIS A 157 6.42 6.76 -21.46
N SER A 158 5.12 7.00 -21.35
CA SER A 158 4.56 8.22 -20.71
C SER A 158 5.00 8.33 -19.26
N LEU A 159 4.90 7.24 -18.50
CA LEU A 159 5.35 7.18 -17.12
C LEU A 159 6.85 7.47 -17.00
N VAL A 160 7.67 6.91 -17.90
CA VAL A 160 9.10 7.18 -17.98
C VAL A 160 9.39 8.65 -18.26
N ALA A 161 8.67 9.28 -19.18
CA ALA A 161 8.80 10.70 -19.47
C ALA A 161 8.53 11.56 -18.21
N ASP A 162 7.48 11.22 -17.44
CA ASP A 162 7.16 11.94 -16.21
C ASP A 162 8.22 11.75 -15.12
N ILE A 163 8.69 10.53 -14.86
CA ILE A 163 9.69 10.29 -13.80
C ILE A 163 11.10 10.77 -14.17
N THR A 164 11.46 10.78 -15.46
CA THR A 164 12.77 11.28 -15.91
C THR A 164 12.78 12.81 -16.00
N GLY A 165 11.64 13.42 -16.33
CA GLY A 165 11.44 14.87 -16.34
C GLY A 165 11.12 15.50 -14.98
N ASN A 166 10.81 14.69 -13.97
CA ASN A 166 10.42 15.20 -12.65
C ASN A 166 11.52 16.04 -11.98
N LYS A 167 11.12 17.22 -11.49
CA LYS A 167 11.94 18.09 -10.63
C LYS A 167 11.20 18.30 -9.32
N PRO A 168 11.86 18.14 -8.16
CA PRO A 168 11.22 18.42 -6.87
C PRO A 168 10.66 19.85 -6.82
N GLY A 169 9.42 19.99 -6.36
CA GLY A 169 8.75 21.28 -6.17
C GLY A 169 8.97 21.88 -4.77
N LYS A 170 8.32 23.01 -4.49
CA LYS A 170 8.34 23.61 -3.15
C LYS A 170 7.31 22.92 -2.27
N GLN A 171 7.58 22.83 -0.96
CA GLN A 171 6.64 22.20 -0.01
C GLN A 171 5.24 22.82 -0.06
N GLN A 172 5.14 24.14 -0.20
CA GLN A 172 3.87 24.85 -0.31
C GLN A 172 3.00 24.38 -1.50
N ASP A 173 3.61 23.93 -2.60
CA ASP A 173 2.87 23.49 -3.79
C ASP A 173 2.18 22.15 -3.52
N TYR A 174 2.75 21.33 -2.64
CA TYR A 174 2.21 20.04 -2.21
C TYR A 174 1.35 20.13 -0.95
N ARG A 175 1.36 21.27 -0.26
CA ARG A 175 0.37 21.58 0.78
C ARG A 175 -0.96 22.05 0.20
N LYS A 176 -1.02 22.45 -1.07
CA LYS A 176 -2.28 22.60 -1.80
C LYS A 176 -2.78 21.22 -2.20
N TYR A 177 -3.99 20.88 -1.80
CA TYR A 177 -4.51 19.53 -1.95
C TYR A 177 -5.91 19.49 -2.55
N PHE A 178 -6.19 18.40 -3.24
CA PHE A 178 -7.52 17.97 -3.61
C PHE A 178 -7.89 16.81 -2.70
N SER A 179 -9.09 16.83 -2.13
CA SER A 179 -9.54 15.69 -1.33
C SER A 179 -11.01 15.39 -1.51
N ILE A 180 -11.33 14.09 -1.55
CA ILE A 180 -12.70 13.60 -1.61
C ILE A 180 -12.93 12.61 -0.47
N SER A 181 -14.11 12.70 0.14
CA SER A 181 -14.58 11.71 1.11
C SER A 181 -16.03 11.34 0.79
N VAL A 182 -16.42 10.15 1.19
CA VAL A 182 -17.85 9.89 1.41
C VAL A 182 -18.36 10.74 2.58
N HIS A 183 -19.64 11.10 2.59
CA HIS A 183 -20.23 11.90 3.66
C HIS A 183 -20.17 11.20 5.03
N ASP A 184 -20.32 9.88 5.06
CA ASP A 184 -20.45 9.12 6.30
C ASP A 184 -19.10 8.91 7.01
N TRP A 185 -17.97 9.06 6.30
CA TRP A 185 -16.60 9.02 6.87
C TRP A 185 -15.94 10.39 6.95
N ARG A 186 -16.69 11.47 6.70
CA ARG A 186 -16.15 12.83 6.64
C ARG A 186 -15.34 13.23 7.87
N LEU A 187 -15.69 12.72 9.06
CA LEU A 187 -14.98 13.03 10.30
C LEU A 187 -13.60 12.37 10.34
N SER A 188 -13.50 11.11 9.88
CA SER A 188 -12.22 10.42 9.67
C SER A 188 -11.34 11.23 8.71
N THR A 189 -11.90 11.58 7.55
CA THR A 189 -11.15 12.33 6.53
C THR A 189 -10.74 13.72 7.02
N GLN A 190 -11.61 14.44 7.73
CA GLN A 190 -11.26 15.76 8.29
C GLN A 190 -10.06 15.70 9.23
N GLU A 191 -9.94 14.64 10.03
CA GLU A 191 -8.79 14.44 10.92
C GLU A 191 -7.52 14.10 10.13
N SER A 192 -7.61 13.21 9.13
CA SER A 192 -6.50 12.93 8.20
C SER A 192 -5.99 14.20 7.54
N LEU A 193 -6.88 15.02 6.99
CA LEU A 193 -6.51 16.27 6.31
C LEU A 193 -5.87 17.27 7.27
N HIS A 194 -6.42 17.43 8.48
CA HIS A 194 -5.82 18.31 9.48
C HIS A 194 -4.41 17.85 9.87
N ASN A 195 -4.20 16.54 10.05
CA ASN A 195 -2.89 15.99 10.38
C ASN A 195 -1.85 16.14 9.24
N ILE A 196 -2.29 16.13 7.98
CA ILE A 196 -1.40 16.24 6.82
C ILE A 196 -1.11 17.72 6.46
N PHE A 197 -2.16 18.55 6.45
CA PHE A 197 -2.14 19.89 5.85
C PHE A 197 -2.31 21.03 6.87
N GLY A 198 -2.82 20.74 8.08
CA GLY A 198 -3.16 21.73 9.10
C GLY A 198 -4.61 22.23 9.02
N ASP A 199 -5.37 21.82 8.01
CA ASP A 199 -6.78 22.17 7.79
C ASP A 199 -7.52 21.07 7.02
N ASN A 200 -8.83 21.24 6.83
CA ASN A 200 -9.67 20.36 6.02
C ASN A 200 -10.54 21.14 5.02
N ALA A 201 -10.12 22.35 4.66
CA ALA A 201 -10.90 23.29 3.85
C ALA A 201 -11.11 22.83 2.39
N SER A 202 -10.24 21.97 1.87
CA SER A 202 -10.38 21.45 0.49
C SER A 202 -11.08 20.08 0.42
N LEU A 203 -11.79 19.70 1.49
CA LEU A 203 -12.61 18.49 1.53
C LEU A 203 -13.87 18.61 0.67
N GLN A 204 -13.97 17.77 -0.36
CA GLN A 204 -15.18 17.60 -1.16
C GLN A 204 -15.94 16.34 -0.68
N LEU A 205 -17.26 16.43 -0.58
CA LEU A 205 -18.10 15.30 -0.14
C LEU A 205 -18.95 14.75 -1.28
N SER A 206 -18.82 13.45 -1.55
CA SER A 206 -19.75 12.70 -2.39
C SER A 206 -20.79 12.01 -1.49
N PRO A 207 -22.10 12.21 -1.71
CA PRO A 207 -22.77 12.31 -3.01
C PRO A 207 -23.05 13.72 -3.56
N LEU A 208 -22.72 14.79 -2.84
CA LEU A 208 -23.08 16.15 -3.27
C LEU A 208 -22.26 16.62 -4.48
N LEU A 209 -21.02 16.17 -4.56
CA LEU A 209 -20.06 16.54 -5.60
C LEU A 209 -19.45 15.28 -6.24
N GLY A 210 -18.90 15.47 -7.44
CA GLY A 210 -18.38 14.39 -8.29
C GLY A 210 -19.45 13.79 -9.21
N PRO A 211 -19.06 12.97 -10.19
CA PRO A 211 -17.69 12.55 -10.49
C PRO A 211 -16.92 13.52 -11.39
N GLU A 212 -17.57 14.58 -11.89
CA GLU A 212 -16.99 15.54 -12.82
C GLU A 212 -16.21 16.67 -12.10
N TRP A 213 -14.98 16.38 -11.72
CA TRP A 213 -14.08 17.38 -11.15
C TRP A 213 -13.46 18.27 -12.22
N THR A 214 -13.38 19.57 -11.94
CA THR A 214 -12.78 20.57 -12.83
C THR A 214 -11.26 20.46 -12.86
N SER A 215 -10.63 20.93 -13.93
CA SER A 215 -9.16 21.02 -14.00
C SER A 215 -8.58 21.88 -12.88
N THR A 216 -9.30 22.91 -12.43
CA THR A 216 -8.88 23.76 -11.31
C THR A 216 -8.82 22.98 -10.00
N GLN A 217 -9.84 22.16 -9.70
CA GLN A 217 -9.85 21.31 -8.50
C GLN A 217 -8.73 20.27 -8.54
N LEU A 218 -8.51 19.63 -9.69
CA LEU A 218 -7.51 18.58 -9.86
C LEU A 218 -6.08 19.10 -10.13
N LYS A 219 -5.88 20.43 -10.16
CA LYS A 219 -4.56 21.05 -10.34
C LYS A 219 -3.67 20.91 -9.10
N ALA A 220 -4.25 20.68 -7.93
CA ALA A 220 -3.49 20.44 -6.71
C ALA A 220 -2.48 19.29 -6.90
N LYS A 221 -1.31 19.39 -6.27
CA LYS A 221 -0.27 18.35 -6.44
C LYS A 221 -0.40 17.19 -5.47
N THR A 222 -1.23 17.32 -4.44
CA THR A 222 -1.48 16.26 -3.47
C THR A 222 -2.95 15.88 -3.50
N HIS A 223 -3.25 14.60 -3.76
CA HIS A 223 -4.61 14.10 -3.82
C HIS A 223 -4.83 13.07 -2.70
N PHE A 224 -5.84 13.30 -1.86
CA PHE A 224 -6.26 12.38 -0.80
C PHE A 224 -7.68 11.90 -1.07
N ILE A 225 -7.88 10.60 -1.23
CA ILE A 225 -9.15 10.04 -1.68
C ILE A 225 -9.63 9.00 -0.66
N ASN A 226 -10.77 9.23 0.00
CA ASN A 226 -11.39 8.29 0.95
C ASN A 226 -12.81 7.93 0.49
N CYS A 227 -12.94 6.93 -0.37
CA CYS A 227 -14.18 6.57 -1.05
C CYS A 227 -14.30 5.06 -1.23
N HIS A 228 -15.53 4.57 -1.41
CA HIS A 228 -15.79 3.18 -1.78
C HIS A 228 -15.06 2.82 -3.06
N GLY A 229 -14.38 1.68 -3.06
CA GLY A 229 -13.83 1.09 -4.28
C GLY A 229 -14.35 -0.32 -4.50
N ALA A 230 -14.22 -0.80 -5.73
CA ALA A 230 -14.70 -2.11 -6.15
C ALA A 230 -13.65 -2.84 -7.00
N LEU A 231 -13.73 -4.17 -6.98
CA LEU A 231 -12.84 -5.04 -7.73
C LEU A 231 -13.01 -4.78 -9.23
N ASP A 232 -11.90 -4.56 -9.93
CA ASP A 232 -11.83 -4.38 -11.38
C ASP A 232 -12.73 -3.23 -11.90
N ASP A 233 -13.00 -2.24 -11.06
CA ASP A 233 -13.89 -1.11 -11.35
C ASP A 233 -13.06 0.18 -11.62
N PRO A 234 -13.36 0.92 -12.71
CA PRO A 234 -12.66 2.17 -13.02
C PRO A 234 -13.12 3.36 -12.17
N SER A 235 -13.98 3.15 -11.17
CA SER A 235 -14.60 4.20 -10.38
C SER A 235 -14.48 3.99 -8.86
N TYR A 236 -14.41 5.11 -8.14
CA TYR A 236 -14.70 5.18 -6.71
C TYR A 236 -16.05 5.82 -6.48
N TYR A 237 -16.67 5.49 -5.35
CA TYR A 237 -18.05 5.81 -5.06
C TYR A 237 -18.18 6.56 -3.73
N GLY A 238 -19.08 7.54 -3.73
CA GLY A 238 -19.49 8.29 -2.56
C GLY A 238 -20.40 7.46 -1.66
N GLN A 239 -20.81 8.06 -0.55
CA GLN A 239 -21.85 7.47 0.31
C GLN A 239 -22.54 8.54 1.13
N LYS A 240 -23.88 8.48 1.18
CA LYS A 240 -24.69 9.03 2.27
C LYS A 240 -25.84 8.08 2.57
N GLY A 241 -25.80 7.42 3.72
CA GLY A 241 -26.73 6.35 4.05
C GLY A 241 -26.59 5.19 3.05
N LYS A 242 -27.68 4.84 2.35
CA LYS A 242 -27.73 3.71 1.40
C LYS A 242 -27.47 4.11 -0.07
N LYS A 243 -27.07 5.36 -0.33
CA LYS A 243 -26.81 5.87 -1.70
C LYS A 243 -25.31 5.92 -1.99
N PHE A 244 -24.89 5.31 -3.10
CA PHE A 244 -23.48 5.16 -3.49
C PHE A 244 -23.23 5.68 -4.93
N PRO A 245 -23.32 7.00 -5.19
CA PRO A 245 -23.07 7.51 -6.53
C PRO A 245 -21.57 7.46 -6.87
N GLU A 246 -21.26 7.56 -8.15
CA GLU A 246 -19.88 7.71 -8.60
C GLU A 246 -19.27 9.02 -8.06
N ALA A 247 -18.14 8.93 -7.38
CA ALA A 247 -17.41 10.07 -6.82
C ALA A 247 -16.19 10.44 -7.66
N LEU A 248 -15.57 9.46 -8.31
CA LEU A 248 -14.40 9.65 -9.17
C LEU A 248 -14.37 8.54 -10.21
N ARG A 249 -14.20 8.88 -11.48
CA ARG A 249 -14.05 7.91 -12.57
C ARG A 249 -12.72 8.11 -13.27
N SER A 250 -12.05 7.01 -13.59
CA SER A 250 -10.72 7.06 -14.22
C SER A 250 -10.76 7.92 -15.49
N SER A 251 -11.66 7.67 -16.44
CA SER A 251 -11.74 8.40 -17.73
C SER A 251 -11.87 9.93 -17.60
N LEU A 252 -12.40 10.44 -16.48
CA LEU A 252 -12.61 11.88 -16.24
C LEU A 252 -11.35 12.62 -15.74
N LEU A 253 -10.25 11.90 -15.48
CA LEU A 253 -8.96 12.47 -15.05
C LEU A 253 -8.11 13.03 -16.21
N SER A 254 -8.46 12.67 -17.44
CA SER A 254 -7.64 12.95 -18.63
C SER A 254 -7.28 14.43 -18.77
N ARG A 255 -5.98 14.72 -18.83
CA ARG A 255 -5.38 16.08 -18.97
C ARG A 255 -5.66 17.04 -17.82
N LYS A 256 -6.16 16.57 -16.66
CA LYS A 256 -6.51 17.43 -15.52
C LYS A 256 -5.52 17.39 -14.38
N ILE A 257 -4.72 16.33 -14.28
CA ILE A 257 -3.77 16.12 -13.19
C ILE A 257 -2.47 16.87 -13.46
N SER A 258 -1.98 17.57 -12.44
CA SER A 258 -0.71 18.30 -12.49
C SER A 258 0.50 17.37 -12.58
N LYS A 259 1.53 17.80 -13.31
CA LYS A 259 2.82 17.10 -13.35
C LYS A 259 3.46 17.01 -11.96
N GLY A 260 3.85 15.79 -11.59
CA GLY A 260 4.48 15.51 -10.29
C GLY A 260 3.48 15.32 -9.16
N SER A 261 2.19 15.08 -9.46
CA SER A 261 1.18 14.83 -8.42
C SER A 261 1.48 13.56 -7.63
N ILE A 262 1.17 13.60 -6.33
CA ILE A 262 1.23 12.46 -5.41
C ILE A 262 -0.17 12.15 -4.91
N VAL A 263 -0.51 10.86 -4.83
CA VAL A 263 -1.87 10.40 -4.53
C VAL A 263 -1.84 9.36 -3.43
N ALA A 264 -2.76 9.48 -2.47
CA ALA A 264 -3.07 8.42 -1.52
C ALA A 264 -4.58 8.10 -1.59
N ALA A 265 -4.90 6.85 -1.87
CA ALA A 265 -6.25 6.34 -1.97
C ALA A 265 -6.55 5.37 -0.83
N GLU A 266 -7.41 5.82 0.07
CA GLU A 266 -8.02 5.10 1.17
C GLU A 266 -9.35 4.46 0.69
N CYS A 267 -9.24 3.55 -0.28
CA CYS A 267 -10.38 2.89 -0.91
C CYS A 267 -10.15 1.38 -0.95
N CYS A 268 -11.22 0.56 -0.93
CA CYS A 268 -11.10 -0.82 -1.39
C CYS A 268 -10.49 -0.86 -2.80
N TYR A 269 -9.54 -1.76 -3.04
CA TYR A 269 -8.86 -1.89 -4.34
C TYR A 269 -8.25 -0.57 -4.85
N GLY A 270 -7.90 0.36 -3.93
CA GLY A 270 -7.53 1.73 -4.29
C GLY A 270 -6.38 1.80 -5.29
N ALA A 271 -5.37 0.95 -5.17
CA ALA A 271 -4.26 0.91 -6.12
C ALA A 271 -4.34 -0.28 -7.08
N GLN A 272 -5.48 -0.98 -7.22
CA GLN A 272 -5.53 -2.21 -8.00
C GLN A 272 -5.07 -1.99 -9.46
N LEU A 273 -4.23 -2.90 -9.93
CA LEU A 273 -3.87 -3.05 -11.33
C LEU A 273 -4.65 -4.23 -11.91
N TYR A 274 -5.40 -4.00 -12.97
CA TYR A 274 -6.15 -5.04 -13.67
C TYR A 274 -6.00 -4.88 -15.18
N ASP A 275 -6.32 -5.93 -15.92
CA ASP A 275 -6.32 -5.91 -17.38
C ASP A 275 -7.65 -5.31 -17.86
N PRO A 276 -7.66 -4.10 -18.46
CA PRO A 276 -8.91 -3.47 -18.87
C PRO A 276 -9.72 -4.34 -19.83
N ALA A 277 -9.07 -5.14 -20.67
CA ALA A 277 -9.73 -6.02 -21.63
C ALA A 277 -10.50 -7.18 -20.97
N LYS A 278 -10.30 -7.42 -19.67
CA LYS A 278 -11.03 -8.41 -18.88
C LYS A 278 -12.12 -7.81 -18.00
N THR A 279 -12.34 -6.50 -18.08
CA THR A 279 -13.36 -5.78 -17.32
C THR A 279 -14.54 -5.42 -18.21
N GLU A 280 -15.70 -5.14 -17.62
CA GLU A 280 -16.91 -4.76 -18.35
C GLU A 280 -16.77 -3.42 -19.10
N THR A 281 -15.88 -2.52 -18.66
CA THR A 281 -15.81 -1.14 -19.16
C THR A 281 -14.63 -0.86 -20.09
N ALA A 282 -13.66 -1.78 -20.18
CA ALA A 282 -12.39 -1.58 -20.90
C ALA A 282 -11.60 -0.32 -20.49
N HIS A 283 -11.86 0.25 -19.31
CA HIS A 283 -11.17 1.43 -18.80
C HIS A 283 -10.00 1.06 -17.89
N LEU A 284 -8.94 1.87 -17.93
CA LEU A 284 -7.83 1.76 -16.98
C LEU A 284 -8.32 1.92 -15.53
N SER A 285 -7.62 1.27 -14.60
CA SER A 285 -7.84 1.53 -13.17
C SER A 285 -7.58 2.99 -12.84
N ILE A 286 -8.20 3.50 -11.78
CA ILE A 286 -7.98 4.87 -11.31
C ILE A 286 -6.49 5.14 -11.09
N ALA A 287 -5.79 4.23 -10.43
CA ALA A 287 -4.36 4.34 -10.19
C ALA A 287 -3.56 4.40 -11.51
N SER A 288 -3.87 3.52 -12.47
CA SER A 288 -3.20 3.53 -13.77
C SER A 288 -3.45 4.82 -14.55
N ASN A 289 -4.66 5.38 -14.45
CA ASN A 289 -4.98 6.62 -15.15
C ASN A 289 -4.42 7.86 -14.46
N TYR A 290 -4.27 7.87 -13.13
CA TYR A 290 -3.50 8.91 -12.44
C TYR A 290 -2.05 8.95 -12.91
N LEU A 291 -1.39 7.79 -13.00
CA LEU A 291 -0.01 7.69 -13.49
C LEU A 291 0.11 8.15 -14.94
N LEU A 292 -0.84 7.76 -15.81
CA LEU A 292 -0.88 8.23 -17.21
C LEU A 292 -1.03 9.76 -17.31
N ASN A 293 -1.69 10.37 -16.33
CA ASN A 293 -1.88 11.82 -16.25
C ASN A 293 -0.88 12.47 -15.29
N HIS A 294 0.38 12.04 -15.30
CA HIS A 294 1.49 12.73 -14.63
C HIS A 294 1.57 12.63 -13.10
N ALA A 295 0.79 11.76 -12.46
CA ALA A 295 1.09 11.38 -11.09
C ALA A 295 2.41 10.58 -11.06
N ILE A 296 3.30 10.95 -10.16
CA ILE A 296 4.61 10.28 -9.99
C ILE A 296 4.60 9.25 -8.85
N ALA A 297 3.55 9.28 -8.02
CA ALA A 297 3.34 8.33 -6.94
C ALA A 297 1.85 8.14 -6.65
N PHE A 298 1.44 6.89 -6.45
CA PHE A 298 0.10 6.51 -6.04
C PHE A 298 0.20 5.40 -5.00
N ALA A 299 -0.31 5.64 -3.79
CA ALA A 299 -0.38 4.66 -2.71
C ALA A 299 -1.83 4.24 -2.45
N GLY A 300 -2.09 2.94 -2.33
CA GLY A 300 -3.43 2.41 -2.07
C GLY A 300 -3.40 0.89 -1.87
N SER A 301 -4.56 0.29 -1.62
CA SER A 301 -4.67 -1.15 -1.39
C SER A 301 -4.79 -1.97 -2.68
N SER A 302 -4.35 -3.21 -2.63
CA SER A 302 -4.60 -4.24 -3.65
C SER A 302 -5.97 -4.91 -3.54
N THR A 303 -6.59 -4.83 -2.35
CA THR A 303 -7.74 -5.64 -1.90
C THR A 303 -8.72 -4.76 -1.09
N ILE A 304 -9.79 -5.35 -0.55
CA ILE A 304 -10.75 -4.69 0.34
C ILE A 304 -10.00 -4.00 1.50
N ALA A 305 -10.23 -2.70 1.67
CA ALA A 305 -9.65 -1.90 2.74
C ALA A 305 -10.68 -1.59 3.81
N TYR A 306 -10.17 -1.31 5.01
CA TYR A 306 -10.96 -0.96 6.17
C TYR A 306 -10.33 0.24 6.87
N GLY A 307 -11.16 1.00 7.55
CA GLY A 307 -10.77 2.09 8.45
C GLY A 307 -11.96 2.50 9.31
N PRO A 308 -11.75 3.26 10.40
CA PRO A 308 -12.85 3.75 11.21
C PRO A 308 -13.75 4.76 10.46
N ALA A 309 -15.05 4.77 10.72
CA ALA A 309 -15.93 5.81 10.17
C ALA A 309 -15.65 7.21 10.79
N LYS A 310 -15.08 7.22 12.01
CA LYS A 310 -14.68 8.41 12.78
C LYS A 310 -13.41 8.08 13.55
N GLY A 311 -12.45 9.00 13.61
CA GLY A 311 -11.14 8.77 14.22
C GLY A 311 -10.11 8.32 13.19
N GLN A 312 -9.05 7.63 13.61
CA GLN A 312 -7.94 7.23 12.75
C GLN A 312 -7.48 5.81 13.06
N GLY A 313 -7.20 5.01 12.03
CA GLY A 313 -6.71 3.64 12.14
C GLY A 313 -6.51 3.02 10.76
N LEU A 314 -5.92 1.83 10.68
CA LEU A 314 -5.83 1.04 9.45
C LEU A 314 -5.39 1.87 8.21
N ALA A 315 -6.25 1.94 7.18
CA ALA A 315 -5.96 2.63 5.93
C ALA A 315 -5.68 4.14 6.12
N ASP A 316 -6.39 4.80 7.04
CA ASP A 316 -6.23 6.23 7.33
C ASP A 316 -4.79 6.57 7.71
N LEU A 317 -4.20 5.79 8.64
CA LEU A 317 -2.85 6.05 9.13
C LEU A 317 -1.79 5.82 8.04
N LEU A 318 -1.95 4.77 7.24
CA LEU A 318 -0.98 4.40 6.22
C LEU A 318 -0.94 5.42 5.08
N THR A 319 -2.10 5.90 4.62
CA THR A 319 -2.20 6.96 3.61
C THR A 319 -1.76 8.31 4.15
N GLN A 320 -2.14 8.64 5.39
CA GLN A 320 -1.75 9.88 6.07
C GLN A 320 -0.23 9.99 6.21
N TYR A 321 0.43 8.97 6.78
CA TYR A 321 1.88 9.02 6.98
C TYR A 321 2.64 9.06 5.67
N PHE A 322 2.16 8.36 4.63
CA PHE A 322 2.79 8.41 3.32
C PHE A 322 2.83 9.85 2.78
N LEU A 323 1.70 10.57 2.83
CA LEU A 323 1.65 11.97 2.37
C LEU A 323 2.48 12.89 3.27
N ILE A 324 2.39 12.75 4.60
CA ILE A 324 3.20 13.53 5.55
C ILE A 324 4.70 13.40 5.21
N ASN A 325 5.18 12.16 5.06
CA ASN A 325 6.60 11.92 4.81
C ASN A 325 7.02 12.42 3.42
N THR A 326 6.17 12.25 2.40
CA THR A 326 6.43 12.76 1.04
C THR A 326 6.51 14.29 1.01
N ILE A 327 5.58 14.98 1.68
CA ILE A 327 5.55 16.46 1.79
C ILE A 327 6.73 16.98 2.62
N LYS A 328 7.24 16.20 3.57
CA LYS A 328 8.47 16.49 4.32
C LYS A 328 9.75 16.27 3.49
N GLY A 329 9.64 15.83 2.24
CA GLY A 329 10.78 15.69 1.32
C GLY A 329 11.45 14.31 1.35
N ALA A 330 10.79 13.29 1.91
CA ALA A 330 11.20 11.91 1.67
C ALA A 330 11.00 11.53 0.19
N SER A 331 11.86 10.62 -0.31
CA SER A 331 11.54 9.99 -1.57
C SER A 331 10.26 9.17 -1.43
N THR A 332 9.48 9.00 -2.49
CA THR A 332 8.17 8.33 -2.48
C THR A 332 8.26 6.94 -1.82
N GLY A 333 9.30 6.17 -2.13
CA GLY A 333 9.53 4.87 -1.52
C GLY A 333 9.91 4.96 -0.04
N ARG A 334 10.77 5.90 0.34
CA ARG A 334 11.16 6.09 1.75
C ARG A 334 9.96 6.52 2.58
N ALA A 335 9.19 7.46 2.06
CA ALA A 335 7.96 7.95 2.67
C ALA A 335 7.00 6.79 2.99
N PHE A 336 6.87 5.86 2.06
CA PHE A 336 6.00 4.71 2.22
C PHE A 336 6.58 3.64 3.17
N LEU A 337 7.89 3.39 3.16
CA LEU A 337 8.54 2.53 4.15
C LEU A 337 8.39 3.09 5.58
N GLU A 338 8.66 4.39 5.76
CA GLU A 338 8.49 5.07 7.05
C GLU A 338 7.02 5.06 7.50
N ALA A 339 6.06 5.21 6.57
CA ALA A 339 4.63 5.09 6.86
C ALA A 339 4.28 3.70 7.40
N ARG A 340 4.79 2.64 6.76
CA ARG A 340 4.62 1.25 7.21
C ARG A 340 5.23 1.01 8.60
N GLN A 341 6.45 1.50 8.82
CA GLN A 341 7.13 1.34 10.10
C GLN A 341 6.41 2.10 11.23
N ARG A 342 5.95 3.33 10.97
CA ARG A 342 5.18 4.10 11.93
C ARG A 342 3.81 3.48 12.22
N PHE A 343 3.12 2.97 11.20
CA PHE A 343 1.89 2.21 11.37
C PHE A 343 2.10 1.03 12.32
N LEU A 344 3.16 0.25 12.10
CA LEU A 344 3.51 -0.89 12.93
C LEU A 344 3.89 -0.49 14.37
N ASP A 345 4.56 0.65 14.58
CA ASP A 345 4.82 1.20 15.91
C ASP A 345 3.52 1.55 16.65
N GLU A 346 2.60 2.25 15.97
CA GLU A 346 1.36 2.75 16.58
C GLU A 346 0.34 1.63 16.85
N MET A 347 0.32 0.60 16.01
CA MET A 347 -0.61 -0.54 16.17
C MET A 347 -0.04 -1.67 17.06
N GLY A 348 1.28 -1.71 17.25
CA GLY A 348 1.93 -2.68 18.14
C GLY A 348 1.58 -2.51 19.64
N PRO A 349 1.98 -3.44 20.52
CA PRO A 349 2.77 -4.66 20.27
C PRO A 349 1.97 -5.86 19.77
N ALA A 350 0.64 -5.81 19.77
CA ALA A 350 -0.20 -6.92 19.36
C ALA A 350 -1.13 -6.44 18.26
N LEU A 351 -0.85 -6.87 17.03
CA LEU A 351 -1.68 -6.52 15.89
C LEU A 351 -2.98 -7.30 15.91
N ASP A 352 -4.08 -6.63 15.61
CA ASP A 352 -5.32 -7.27 15.24
C ASP A 352 -5.25 -7.77 13.76
N PRO A 353 -6.16 -8.66 13.32
CA PRO A 353 -6.10 -9.22 11.97
C PRO A 353 -6.38 -8.20 10.85
N TYR A 354 -7.09 -7.11 11.12
CA TYR A 354 -7.30 -6.03 10.15
C TYR A 354 -6.04 -5.18 9.99
N GLU A 355 -5.32 -4.88 11.08
CA GLU A 355 -4.03 -4.20 11.02
C GLU A 355 -3.00 -5.01 10.22
N LEU A 356 -2.97 -6.33 10.42
CA LEU A 356 -2.12 -7.23 9.63
C LEU A 356 -2.52 -7.26 8.15
N LYS A 357 -3.82 -7.26 7.84
CA LYS A 357 -4.30 -7.15 6.45
C LYS A 357 -3.91 -5.81 5.83
N THR A 358 -4.12 -4.70 6.53
CA THR A 358 -3.81 -3.35 6.06
C THR A 358 -2.34 -3.20 5.67
N ILE A 359 -1.40 -3.60 6.54
CA ILE A 359 0.03 -3.49 6.21
C ILE A 359 0.40 -4.34 4.99
N ALA A 360 -0.24 -5.50 4.84
CA ALA A 360 -0.01 -6.44 3.75
C ALA A 360 -0.52 -5.96 2.39
N GLN A 361 -1.63 -5.21 2.35
CA GLN A 361 -2.29 -4.89 1.07
C GLN A 361 -1.95 -3.53 0.49
N PHE A 362 -1.46 -2.58 1.29
CA PHE A 362 -1.09 -1.27 0.77
C PHE A 362 0.28 -1.31 0.10
N TYR A 363 0.39 -0.70 -1.07
CA TYR A 363 1.64 -0.65 -1.85
C TYR A 363 1.81 0.66 -2.61
N LEU A 364 3.02 0.90 -3.13
CA LEU A 364 3.40 2.12 -3.85
C LEU A 364 3.57 1.84 -5.34
N LEU A 365 2.79 2.55 -6.15
CA LEU A 365 3.02 2.69 -7.57
C LEU A 365 3.81 3.98 -7.84
N GLY A 366 4.87 3.89 -8.64
CA GLY A 366 5.81 4.97 -8.95
C GLY A 366 7.27 4.55 -8.74
N ASP A 367 8.18 5.42 -9.16
CA ASP A 367 9.61 5.25 -8.91
C ASP A 367 9.93 5.62 -7.45
N PRO A 368 10.41 4.68 -6.61
CA PRO A 368 10.61 4.88 -5.17
C PRO A 368 11.76 5.86 -4.82
N SER A 369 12.60 6.19 -5.80
CA SER A 369 13.74 7.10 -5.63
C SER A 369 13.38 8.56 -5.89
N LEU A 370 12.21 8.85 -6.44
CA LEU A 370 11.79 10.22 -6.70
C LEU A 370 11.48 10.98 -5.43
N VAL A 371 11.87 12.24 -5.41
CA VAL A 371 11.54 13.21 -4.36
C VAL A 371 10.56 14.21 -4.96
N ALA A 372 9.37 14.32 -4.37
CA ALA A 372 8.34 15.26 -4.81
C ALA A 372 8.62 16.69 -4.33
N VAL A 373 9.11 16.83 -3.10
CA VAL A 373 9.38 18.12 -2.45
C VAL A 373 10.87 18.29 -2.20
N ALA A 374 11.46 19.40 -2.67
CA ALA A 374 12.86 19.73 -2.42
C ALA A 374 13.12 19.88 -0.91
N MET A 375 14.17 19.21 -0.42
CA MET A 375 14.65 19.39 0.96
C MET A 375 15.62 20.59 1.04
N PRO A 376 15.64 21.34 2.15
CA PRO A 376 16.71 22.31 2.42
C PRO A 376 18.08 21.60 2.45
N ALA A 377 19.13 22.26 1.95
CA ALA A 377 20.48 21.68 1.87
C ALA A 377 21.01 21.14 3.22
N ARG A 378 20.70 21.82 4.33
CA ARG A 378 21.09 21.38 5.69
C ARG A 378 20.42 20.07 6.13
N ALA A 379 19.23 19.76 5.62
CA ALA A 379 18.55 18.49 5.88
C ALA A 379 19.10 17.33 5.01
N MET A 380 19.97 17.63 4.03
CA MET A 380 20.67 16.64 3.22
C MET A 380 21.97 16.15 3.86
N GLU A 381 22.42 16.76 4.97
CA GLU A 381 23.67 16.42 5.68
C GLU A 381 23.69 14.98 6.21
N ASP A 382 22.53 14.42 6.56
CA ASP A 382 22.44 13.03 6.94
C ASP A 382 22.71 12.13 5.72
N GLN A 383 23.72 11.27 5.80
CA GLN A 383 24.10 10.41 4.69
C GLN A 383 23.00 9.37 4.43
N ARG A 384 22.71 9.05 3.16
CA ARG A 384 21.74 8.01 2.78
C ARG A 384 21.99 6.68 3.52
N ARG A 385 23.25 6.36 3.81
CA ARG A 385 23.67 5.19 4.60
C ARG A 385 23.13 5.23 6.04
N ASN A 386 23.34 6.31 6.78
CA ASN A 386 22.87 6.44 8.16
C ASN A 386 21.34 6.26 8.25
N ARG A 387 20.58 6.87 7.32
CA ARG A 387 19.13 6.64 7.24
C ARG A 387 18.77 5.19 7.01
N ARG A 388 19.48 4.51 6.10
CA ARG A 388 19.27 3.10 5.80
C ARG A 388 19.50 2.26 7.06
N ASP A 389 20.60 2.51 7.77
CA ASP A 389 20.93 1.76 8.99
C ASP A 389 19.86 1.97 10.07
N GLY A 390 19.36 3.21 10.21
CA GLY A 390 18.21 3.52 11.09
C GLY A 390 16.93 2.77 10.70
N MET A 391 16.58 2.72 9.41
CA MET A 391 15.40 1.99 8.93
C MET A 391 15.55 0.48 9.09
N MET A 392 16.76 -0.07 8.90
CA MET A 392 17.06 -1.47 9.15
C MET A 392 16.92 -1.79 10.64
N ALA A 393 17.53 -1.00 11.51
CA ALA A 393 17.44 -1.15 12.96
C ALA A 393 15.99 -1.08 13.44
N LYS A 394 15.21 -0.13 12.90
CA LYS A 394 13.78 0.00 13.20
C LYS A 394 13.00 -1.23 12.78
N GLY A 395 13.21 -1.77 11.57
CA GLY A 395 12.56 -3.01 11.14
C GLY A 395 12.90 -4.19 12.07
N VAL A 396 14.18 -4.35 12.44
CA VAL A 396 14.60 -5.38 13.40
C VAL A 396 13.91 -5.22 14.75
N ALA A 397 13.82 -3.99 15.27
CA ALA A 397 13.13 -3.69 16.52
C ALA A 397 11.63 -4.04 16.44
N LEU A 398 10.95 -3.67 15.34
CA LEU A 398 9.56 -4.04 15.09
C LEU A 398 9.36 -5.56 15.06
N SER A 399 10.27 -6.29 14.39
CA SER A 399 10.22 -7.76 14.35
C SER A 399 10.32 -8.39 15.73
N ALA A 400 11.10 -7.81 16.64
CA ALA A 400 11.24 -8.28 18.02
C ALA A 400 10.01 -7.95 18.88
N PHE A 401 9.38 -6.80 18.64
CA PHE A 401 8.29 -6.27 19.46
C PHE A 401 6.89 -6.74 19.05
N ILE A 402 6.65 -6.91 17.74
CA ILE A 402 5.30 -7.17 17.22
C ILE A 402 4.95 -8.64 17.29
N SER A 403 3.81 -8.91 17.93
CA SER A 403 3.08 -10.18 17.87
C SER A 403 1.97 -10.10 16.82
N VAL A 404 1.77 -11.21 16.10
CA VAL A 404 0.84 -11.31 14.97
C VAL A 404 -0.31 -12.26 15.30
N PRO A 405 -1.53 -11.97 14.80
CA PRO A 405 -2.71 -12.78 15.08
C PRO A 405 -2.67 -14.13 14.38
N LYS A 406 -3.03 -15.17 15.11
CA LYS A 406 -3.30 -16.52 14.59
C LYS A 406 -4.77 -16.86 14.82
N PRO A 407 -5.48 -17.45 13.84
CA PRO A 407 -6.84 -17.91 14.05
C PRO A 407 -6.93 -18.90 15.23
N LEU A 408 -7.89 -18.70 16.11
CA LEU A 408 -8.19 -19.57 17.25
C LEU A 408 -9.58 -20.20 17.05
N LYS A 409 -9.64 -21.53 17.02
CA LYS A 409 -10.92 -22.27 17.01
C LYS A 409 -11.47 -22.35 18.43
N GLU A 410 -12.19 -21.32 18.85
CA GLU A 410 -12.79 -21.26 20.18
C GLU A 410 -14.24 -21.75 20.14
N LYS A 411 -14.59 -22.73 20.99
CA LYS A 411 -15.96 -23.31 21.05
C LYS A 411 -16.86 -22.64 22.08
N LYS A 412 -16.28 -21.96 23.07
CA LYS A 412 -17.03 -21.36 24.20
C LYS A 412 -16.86 -19.85 24.17
N GLU A 413 -17.96 -19.13 24.32
CA GLU A 413 -17.93 -17.68 24.34
C GLU A 413 -17.51 -17.16 25.71
N ASP A 414 -16.61 -16.18 25.72
CA ASP A 414 -16.16 -15.52 26.95
C ASP A 414 -17.29 -14.68 27.55
N THR A 415 -17.58 -14.90 28.83
CA THR A 415 -18.67 -14.25 29.56
C THR A 415 -18.53 -12.72 29.59
N ALA A 416 -17.32 -12.18 29.67
CA ALA A 416 -17.09 -10.74 29.67
C ALA A 416 -17.41 -10.13 28.30
N VAL A 417 -17.02 -10.81 27.22
CA VAL A 417 -17.32 -10.40 25.85
C VAL A 417 -18.81 -10.49 25.56
N SER A 418 -19.51 -11.55 25.98
CA SER A 418 -20.97 -11.63 25.86
C SER A 418 -21.68 -10.47 26.58
N ALA A 419 -21.24 -10.12 27.80
CA ALA A 419 -21.81 -9.00 28.55
C ALA A 419 -21.56 -7.66 27.86
N PHE A 420 -20.38 -7.46 27.26
CA PHE A 420 -20.06 -6.27 26.47
C PHE A 420 -20.96 -6.12 25.24
N LEU A 421 -21.15 -7.18 24.46
CA LEU A 421 -22.01 -7.16 23.28
C LEU A 421 -23.48 -6.85 23.62
N LYS A 422 -24.00 -7.43 24.71
CA LYS A 422 -25.36 -7.14 25.20
C LYS A 422 -25.54 -5.65 25.53
N ARG A 423 -24.58 -5.03 26.23
CA ARG A 423 -24.62 -3.60 26.56
C ARG A 423 -24.59 -2.71 25.32
N ARG A 424 -23.88 -3.13 24.26
CA ARG A 424 -23.77 -2.41 22.98
C ARG A 424 -25.00 -2.57 22.07
N LYS A 425 -25.99 -3.39 22.45
CA LYS A 425 -27.17 -3.70 21.62
C LYS A 425 -26.81 -4.13 20.19
N MET A 426 -25.72 -4.89 20.06
CA MET A 426 -25.28 -5.37 18.74
C MET A 426 -26.31 -6.33 18.14
N PRO A 427 -26.48 -6.34 16.79
CA PRO A 427 -27.42 -7.23 16.13
C PRO A 427 -27.12 -8.70 16.43
N GLN A 428 -28.16 -9.54 16.49
CA GLN A 428 -28.02 -10.94 16.91
C GLN A 428 -27.22 -11.81 15.92
N LYS A 429 -27.18 -11.46 14.63
CA LYS A 429 -26.48 -12.24 13.60
C LYS A 429 -25.18 -11.56 13.22
N LEU A 430 -24.12 -11.88 13.95
CA LEU A 430 -22.75 -11.45 13.69
C LEU A 430 -21.89 -12.65 13.33
N ASN A 431 -21.08 -12.51 12.29
CA ASN A 431 -20.00 -13.45 12.04
C ASN A 431 -18.91 -13.22 13.08
N LYS A 432 -18.45 -14.29 13.70
CA LYS A 432 -17.45 -14.24 14.77
C LYS A 432 -16.20 -15.00 14.36
N LYS A 433 -15.06 -14.34 14.51
CA LYS A 433 -13.73 -14.96 14.44
C LYS A 433 -12.94 -14.57 15.68
N VAL A 434 -12.13 -15.49 16.20
CA VAL A 434 -11.24 -15.21 17.33
C VAL A 434 -9.81 -15.41 16.88
N PHE A 435 -8.95 -14.48 17.28
CA PHE A 435 -7.52 -14.54 17.01
C PHE A 435 -6.76 -14.45 18.32
N ILE A 436 -5.58 -15.05 18.35
CA ILE A 436 -4.66 -15.00 19.48
C ILE A 436 -3.29 -14.52 19.04
N ASN A 437 -2.72 -13.62 19.81
CA ASN A 437 -1.35 -13.15 19.68
C ASN A 437 -0.55 -13.70 20.85
N GLU A 438 0.33 -14.63 20.53
CA GLU A 438 1.34 -15.10 21.48
C GLU A 438 2.42 -14.04 21.62
N THR A 439 2.77 -13.71 22.87
CA THR A 439 3.86 -12.79 23.16
C THR A 439 5.18 -13.43 22.76
N LYS A 440 6.00 -12.67 22.02
CA LYS A 440 7.35 -13.11 21.68
C LYS A 440 8.21 -13.09 22.94
N SER A 441 8.85 -14.20 23.25
CA SER A 441 9.84 -14.24 24.34
C SER A 441 11.01 -13.32 23.96
N SER A 442 11.23 -12.27 24.74
CA SER A 442 12.39 -11.39 24.58
C SER A 442 13.33 -11.58 25.77
N PRO A 443 14.66 -11.54 25.58
CA PRO A 443 15.59 -11.44 26.70
C PRO A 443 15.25 -10.29 27.66
N LEU A 444 14.70 -9.19 27.12
CA LEU A 444 14.27 -8.00 27.88
C LEU A 444 13.00 -8.22 28.71
N THR A 445 12.21 -9.26 28.45
CA THR A 445 10.95 -9.55 29.16
C THR A 445 11.03 -10.78 30.07
N ARG A 446 12.22 -11.36 30.26
CA ARG A 446 12.44 -12.47 31.20
C ARG A 446 12.07 -12.03 32.61
N GLY A 447 11.13 -12.75 33.24
CA GLY A 447 10.67 -12.49 34.62
C GLY A 447 9.40 -11.64 34.73
N MET A 448 8.95 -10.98 33.67
CA MET A 448 7.75 -10.13 33.69
C MET A 448 6.47 -10.91 33.33
N LYS A 449 5.98 -11.76 34.26
CA LYS A 449 4.85 -12.68 34.03
C LYS A 449 3.53 -12.01 33.59
N SER A 450 3.26 -10.76 33.96
CA SER A 450 2.05 -10.03 33.51
C SER A 450 2.12 -9.61 32.03
N PHE A 451 3.33 -9.50 31.47
CA PHE A 451 3.58 -9.17 30.06
C PHE A 451 3.62 -10.40 29.14
N THR A 452 3.52 -11.63 29.68
CA THR A 452 3.59 -12.87 28.90
C THR A 452 2.23 -13.49 28.59
N ALA A 453 1.12 -12.95 29.09
CA ALA A 453 -0.21 -13.45 28.76
C ALA A 453 -0.55 -13.17 27.27
N PRO A 454 -1.07 -14.16 26.52
CA PRO A 454 -1.55 -13.93 25.17
C PRO A 454 -2.66 -12.88 25.13
N VAL A 455 -2.72 -12.13 24.03
CA VAL A 455 -3.84 -11.23 23.75
C VAL A 455 -4.79 -11.94 22.81
N LYS A 456 -6.09 -11.93 23.12
CA LYS A 456 -7.12 -12.36 22.17
C LYS A 456 -7.79 -11.16 21.51
N PHE A 457 -8.17 -11.35 20.25
CA PHE A 457 -9.00 -10.44 19.50
C PHE A 457 -10.28 -11.16 19.09
N HIS A 458 -11.41 -10.71 19.63
CA HIS A 458 -12.73 -11.17 19.22
C HIS A 458 -13.24 -10.24 18.14
N VAL A 459 -13.34 -10.75 16.92
CA VAL A 459 -13.75 -10.01 15.73
C VAL A 459 -15.19 -10.37 15.43
N TYR A 460 -16.02 -9.35 15.38
CA TYR A 460 -17.42 -9.44 14.99
C TYR A 460 -17.63 -8.62 13.72
N SER A 461 -18.24 -9.21 12.71
CA SER A 461 -18.54 -8.53 11.46
C SER A 461 -19.97 -8.79 11.02
N ALA A 462 -20.54 -7.80 10.34
CA ALA A 462 -21.80 -7.96 9.63
C ALA A 462 -21.81 -7.07 8.40
N SER A 463 -22.27 -7.66 7.30
CA SER A 463 -22.42 -6.98 6.03
C SER A 463 -23.87 -6.78 5.65
N THR A 464 -24.14 -5.67 4.97
CA THR A 464 -25.41 -5.38 4.31
C THR A 464 -25.13 -5.05 2.84
N VAL A 465 -25.92 -5.61 1.94
CA VAL A 465 -25.79 -5.38 0.49
C VAL A 465 -26.74 -4.27 0.05
N HIS A 466 -26.24 -3.36 -0.78
CA HIS A 466 -26.92 -2.20 -1.34
C HIS A 466 -26.69 -2.17 -2.86
N GLY A 467 -27.48 -2.93 -3.61
CA GLY A 467 -27.23 -3.15 -5.05
C GLY A 467 -25.91 -3.92 -5.24
N LYS A 468 -24.97 -3.35 -5.99
CA LYS A 468 -23.61 -3.92 -6.16
C LYS A 468 -22.64 -3.63 -5.00
N PHE A 469 -23.02 -2.75 -4.07
CA PHE A 469 -22.15 -2.35 -2.96
C PHE A 469 -22.42 -3.19 -1.72
N LYS A 470 -21.37 -3.42 -0.95
CA LYS A 470 -21.45 -4.12 0.33
C LYS A 470 -20.86 -3.24 1.41
N SER A 471 -21.69 -2.91 2.40
CA SER A 471 -21.26 -2.20 3.60
C SER A 471 -21.00 -3.23 4.70
N THR A 472 -19.79 -3.25 5.23
CA THR A 472 -19.38 -4.15 6.31
C THR A 472 -19.01 -3.31 7.53
N ASN A 473 -19.65 -3.59 8.66
CA ASN A 473 -19.26 -3.05 9.95
C ASN A 473 -18.50 -4.13 10.73
N VAL A 474 -17.43 -3.72 11.40
CA VAL A 474 -16.55 -4.59 12.15
C VAL A 474 -16.36 -4.03 13.55
N LEU A 475 -16.44 -4.90 14.55
CA LEU A 475 -16.07 -4.62 15.93
C LEU A 475 -14.95 -5.59 16.33
N VAL A 476 -13.81 -5.06 16.72
CA VAL A 476 -12.67 -5.82 17.25
C VAL A 476 -12.56 -5.54 18.74
N VAL A 477 -12.74 -6.56 19.57
CA VAL A 477 -12.61 -6.48 21.03
C VAL A 477 -11.29 -7.13 21.44
N LYS A 478 -10.45 -6.37 22.14
CA LYS A 478 -9.15 -6.81 22.65
C LYS A 478 -9.32 -7.32 24.08
N GLU A 479 -8.92 -8.56 24.33
CA GLU A 479 -9.05 -9.26 25.60
C GLU A 479 -7.69 -9.78 26.07
N ARG A 480 -7.46 -9.74 27.38
CA ARG A 480 -6.33 -10.41 28.04
C ARG A 480 -6.77 -10.93 29.40
N ASN A 481 -6.54 -12.23 29.65
CA ASN A 481 -6.88 -12.90 30.91
C ASN A 481 -8.35 -12.73 31.36
N GLY A 482 -9.29 -12.72 30.42
CA GLY A 482 -10.73 -12.52 30.65
C GLY A 482 -11.13 -11.05 30.83
N GLU A 483 -10.19 -10.10 30.76
CA GLU A 483 -10.46 -8.67 30.88
C GLU A 483 -10.47 -7.99 29.50
N ILE A 484 -11.49 -7.17 29.24
CA ILE A 484 -11.57 -6.36 28.01
C ILE A 484 -10.66 -5.14 28.17
N LEU A 485 -9.59 -5.09 27.38
CA LEU A 485 -8.62 -4.00 27.37
C LEU A 485 -9.08 -2.81 26.51
N GLY A 486 -9.95 -3.06 25.53
CA GLY A 486 -10.43 -2.03 24.61
C GLY A 486 -11.14 -2.63 23.41
N HIS A 487 -11.66 -1.75 22.55
CA HIS A 487 -12.29 -2.16 21.29
C HIS A 487 -12.05 -1.12 20.21
N ARG A 488 -12.20 -1.54 18.96
CA ARG A 488 -12.15 -0.69 17.78
C ARG A 488 -13.27 -1.06 16.81
N GLU A 489 -13.74 -0.06 16.08
CA GLU A 489 -14.79 -0.22 15.08
C GLU A 489 -14.25 0.18 13.71
N TYR A 490 -14.46 -0.68 12.73
CA TYR A 490 -14.02 -0.45 11.35
C TYR A 490 -15.20 -0.59 10.40
N VAL A 491 -15.10 0.10 9.27
CA VAL A 491 -16.00 -0.04 8.14
C VAL A 491 -15.20 -0.38 6.89
N ARG A 492 -15.83 -1.15 6.00
CA ARG A 492 -15.30 -1.39 4.65
C ARG A 492 -15.23 -0.08 3.87
N ARG A 493 -14.08 0.16 3.25
CA ARG A 493 -13.73 1.40 2.55
C ARG A 493 -14.16 1.47 1.12
#